data_AF-Q4FZJ9-F1
#
_entry.id   AF-Q4FZJ9-F1
#
_cell.length_a   1.000
_cell.length_b   1.000
_cell.length_c   1.000
_cell.angle_alpha   90.00
_cell.angle_beta   90.00
_cell.angle_gamma   90.00
#
_symmetry.space_group_name_H-M   'P 1'
#
loop_
_entity.id
_entity.type
_entity.pdbx_description
1 polymer ?
#
loop_
_entity_poly.entity_id
_entity_poly.type
_entity_poly.pdbx_seq_one_letter_code
_entity_poly.pdbx_strand_id
1 'polypeptide(L)'
;MRTLGAMAIMLVVMGTVIFLSFILRSRDILCGKTMKSHVISVVETSQLMVDHAVYNTMKRNLKKREVLSPAQLLSFFKLPESTSGAISRAAEIMETSIQVMKREQSQFSTDALSADILGTIANLSGCLPFMLPPRCPDTCLANKYRPITGACNNRYCVKTLYSS
;
A
#
# COMPACT_ATOMS: atom_id res chain seq x y z
N MET A 1 27.99 -42.92 -36.32
CA MET A 1 27.39 -43.33 -35.02
C MET A 1 27.62 -42.31 -33.91
N ARG A 2 28.83 -41.78 -33.70
CA ARG A 2 29.12 -40.80 -32.63
C ARG A 2 28.36 -39.47 -32.74
N THR A 3 28.14 -38.98 -33.97
CA THR A 3 27.41 -37.73 -34.25
C THR A 3 25.92 -37.83 -33.96
N LEU A 4 25.28 -38.97 -34.26
CA LEU A 4 23.87 -39.21 -33.93
C LEU A 4 23.63 -39.24 -32.40
N GLY A 5 24.55 -39.88 -31.66
CA GLY A 5 24.48 -39.91 -30.19
C GLY A 5 24.61 -38.52 -29.57
N ALA A 6 25.51 -37.69 -30.08
CA ALA A 6 25.66 -36.30 -29.63
C ALA A 6 24.40 -35.45 -29.89
N MET A 7 23.79 -35.59 -31.08
CA MET A 7 22.56 -34.87 -31.42
C MET A 7 21.38 -35.28 -30.53
N ALA A 8 21.25 -36.57 -30.21
CA ALA A 8 20.22 -37.06 -29.30
C ALA A 8 20.38 -36.50 -27.88
N ILE A 9 21.61 -36.45 -27.36
CA ILE A 9 21.91 -35.88 -26.04
C ILE A 9 21.55 -34.40 -26.00
N MET A 10 21.91 -33.62 -27.03
CA MET A 10 21.59 -32.20 -27.09
C MET A 10 20.08 -31.94 -27.11
N LEU A 11 19.30 -32.75 -27.84
CA LEU A 11 17.85 -32.63 -27.86
C LEU A 11 17.21 -32.93 -26.49
N VAL A 12 17.72 -33.93 -25.77
CA VAL A 12 17.25 -34.24 -24.41
C VAL A 12 17.59 -33.11 -23.44
N VAL A 13 18.82 -32.57 -23.49
CA VAL A 13 19.22 -31.43 -22.65
C VAL A 13 18.35 -30.22 -22.92
N MET A 14 18.16 -29.84 -24.19
CA MET A 14 17.29 -28.71 -24.55
C MET A 14 15.84 -28.94 -24.13
N GLY A 15 15.32 -30.16 -24.30
CA GLY A 15 13.97 -30.54 -23.84
C GLY A 15 13.80 -30.40 -22.32
N THR A 16 14.77 -30.86 -21.53
CA THR A 16 14.73 -30.74 -20.06
C THR A 16 14.83 -29.29 -19.59
N VAL A 17 15.68 -28.46 -20.21
CA VAL A 17 15.80 -27.03 -19.86
C VAL A 17 14.51 -26.28 -20.16
N ILE A 18 13.88 -26.52 -21.32
CA ILE A 18 12.60 -25.91 -21.69
C ILE A 18 11.49 -26.36 -20.72
N PHE A 19 11.43 -27.66 -20.41
CA PHE A 19 10.43 -28.21 -19.49
C PHE A 19 10.59 -27.65 -18.08
N LEU A 20 11.81 -27.63 -17.54
CA LEU A 20 12.11 -27.05 -16.22
C LEU A 20 11.76 -25.56 -16.17
N SER A 21 12.11 -24.80 -17.22
CA SER A 21 11.76 -23.37 -17.33
C SER A 21 10.24 -23.17 -17.34
N PHE A 22 9.50 -24.04 -18.01
CA PHE A 22 8.04 -24.00 -18.05
C PHE A 22 7.41 -24.35 -16.69
N ILE A 23 7.96 -25.34 -15.97
CA ILE A 23 7.50 -25.72 -14.64
C ILE A 23 7.81 -24.64 -13.60
N LEU A 24 9.01 -24.04 -13.61
CA LEU A 24 9.33 -22.90 -12.73
C LEU A 24 8.36 -21.75 -12.99
N ARG A 25 8.21 -21.33 -14.25
CA ARG A 25 7.31 -20.23 -14.63
C ARG A 25 5.86 -20.47 -14.22
N SER A 26 5.37 -21.70 -14.37
CA SER A 26 4.02 -22.06 -13.94
C SER A 26 3.85 -21.99 -12.42
N ARG A 27 4.86 -22.43 -11.65
CA ARG A 27 4.86 -22.30 -10.18
C ARG A 27 4.88 -20.85 -9.74
N ASP A 28 5.68 -19.99 -10.38
CA ASP A 28 5.75 -18.57 -10.06
C ASP A 28 4.41 -17.87 -10.28
N ILE A 29 3.70 -18.21 -11.37
CA ILE A 29 2.36 -17.68 -11.66
C ILE A 29 1.35 -18.12 -10.60
N LEU A 30 1.35 -19.40 -10.22
CA LEU A 30 0.42 -19.94 -9.23
C LEU A 30 0.70 -19.35 -7.84
N CYS A 31 1.97 -19.30 -7.44
CA CYS A 31 2.41 -18.71 -6.18
C CYS A 31 2.04 -17.22 -6.11
N GLY A 32 2.29 -16.48 -7.20
CA GLY A 32 1.90 -15.08 -7.31
C GLY A 32 0.39 -14.86 -7.21
N LYS A 33 -0.42 -15.77 -7.76
CA LYS A 33 -1.89 -15.68 -7.66
C LYS A 33 -2.38 -15.94 -6.23
N THR A 34 -1.86 -16.97 -5.57
CA THR A 34 -2.20 -17.29 -4.17
C THR A 34 -1.79 -16.17 -3.22
N MET A 35 -0.59 -15.60 -3.40
CA MET A 35 -0.11 -14.48 -2.60
C MET A 35 -1.02 -13.24 -2.78
N LYS A 36 -1.41 -12.92 -4.02
CA LYS A 36 -2.31 -11.77 -4.28
C LYS A 36 -3.67 -11.95 -3.62
N SER A 37 -4.30 -13.12 -3.72
CA SER A 37 -5.57 -13.38 -3.02
C SER A 37 -5.44 -13.27 -1.50
N HIS A 38 -4.31 -13.73 -0.96
CA HIS A 38 -4.04 -13.64 0.47
C HIS A 38 -3.90 -12.17 0.92
N VAL A 39 -3.11 -11.36 0.21
CA VAL A 39 -2.94 -9.93 0.51
C VAL A 39 -4.28 -9.18 0.47
N ILE A 40 -5.14 -9.47 -0.53
CA ILE A 40 -6.49 -8.88 -0.61
C ILE A 40 -7.31 -9.22 0.64
N SER A 41 -7.34 -10.49 1.02
CA SER A 41 -8.07 -10.94 2.21
C SER A 41 -7.57 -10.27 3.50
N VAL A 42 -6.24 -10.14 3.66
CA VAL A 42 -5.65 -9.42 4.81
C VAL A 42 -6.06 -7.95 4.83
N VAL A 43 -6.10 -7.28 3.68
CA VAL A 43 -6.51 -5.87 3.64
C VAL A 43 -8.00 -5.71 3.94
N GLU A 44 -8.87 -6.56 3.38
CA GLU A 44 -10.31 -6.52 3.66
C GLU A 44 -10.62 -6.77 5.15
N THR A 45 -9.98 -7.77 5.75
CA THR A 45 -10.12 -8.02 7.20
C THR A 45 -9.61 -6.84 8.04
N SER A 46 -8.50 -6.23 7.64
CA SER A 46 -7.96 -5.03 8.30
C SER A 46 -8.92 -3.84 8.20
N GLN A 47 -9.58 -3.64 7.05
CA GLN A 47 -10.60 -2.60 6.87
C GLN A 47 -11.74 -2.77 7.87
N LEU A 48 -12.29 -3.99 7.98
CA LEU A 48 -13.37 -4.28 8.92
C LEU A 48 -12.93 -4.04 10.38
N MET A 49 -11.71 -4.43 10.74
CA MET A 49 -11.18 -4.20 12.08
C MET A 49 -11.05 -2.70 12.41
N VAL A 50 -10.50 -1.91 11.48
CA VAL A 50 -10.35 -0.46 11.65
C VAL A 50 -11.72 0.22 11.74
N ASP A 51 -12.64 -0.09 10.82
CA ASP A 51 -13.97 0.52 10.80
C ASP A 51 -14.76 0.19 12.06
N HIS A 52 -14.67 -1.06 12.54
CA HIS A 52 -15.30 -1.48 13.79
C HIS A 52 -14.67 -0.79 15.01
N ALA A 53 -13.34 -0.63 15.04
CA ALA A 53 -12.65 0.06 16.13
C ALA A 53 -13.01 1.55 16.18
N VAL A 54 -13.06 2.21 15.02
CA VAL A 54 -13.48 3.62 14.88
C VAL A 54 -14.92 3.79 15.33
N TYR A 55 -15.83 2.97 14.81
CA TYR A 55 -17.25 3.00 15.18
C TYR A 55 -17.46 2.81 16.69
N ASN A 56 -16.82 1.80 17.28
CA ASN A 56 -16.95 1.54 18.71
C ASN A 56 -16.36 2.66 19.57
N THR A 57 -15.25 3.25 19.14
CA THR A 57 -14.64 4.40 19.83
C THR A 57 -15.58 5.60 19.78
N MET A 58 -16.18 5.89 18.63
CA MET A 58 -17.19 6.94 18.49
C MET A 58 -18.39 6.68 19.40
N LYS A 59 -18.95 5.46 19.37
CA LYS A 59 -20.09 5.06 20.19
C LYS A 59 -19.81 5.22 21.69
N ARG A 60 -18.64 4.79 22.17
CA ARG A 60 -18.23 4.96 23.58
C ARG A 60 -18.07 6.43 23.95
N ASN A 61 -17.48 7.23 23.06
CA ASN A 61 -17.35 8.67 23.27
C ASN A 61 -18.72 9.35 23.38
N LEU A 62 -19.67 9.01 22.51
CA LEU A 62 -21.03 9.55 22.57
C LEU A 62 -21.75 9.14 23.86
N LYS A 63 -21.68 7.87 24.27
CA LYS A 63 -22.27 7.40 25.54
C LYS A 63 -21.67 8.10 26.77
N LYS A 64 -20.35 8.32 26.79
CA LYS A 64 -19.67 9.03 27.89
C LYS A 64 -20.06 10.52 27.97
N ARG A 65 -20.58 11.08 26.87
CA ARG A 65 -20.95 12.49 26.73
C ARG A 65 -22.38 12.82 27.13
N GLU A 66 -23.19 11.84 27.56
CA GLU A 66 -24.53 12.09 28.13
C GLU A 66 -24.46 12.91 29.44
N VAL A 67 -23.29 13.01 30.09
CA VAL A 67 -23.02 13.92 31.22
C VAL A 67 -22.25 15.14 30.70
N LEU A 68 -22.97 16.13 30.17
CA LEU A 68 -22.42 17.27 29.41
C LEU A 68 -21.59 18.24 30.28
N SER A 69 -20.28 18.02 30.33
CA SER A 69 -19.30 19.02 30.80
C SER A 69 -18.87 19.93 29.64
N PRO A 70 -18.60 21.24 29.86
CA PRO A 70 -18.08 22.15 28.82
C PRO A 70 -16.80 21.63 28.12
N ALA A 71 -15.95 20.89 28.85
CA ALA A 71 -14.75 20.26 28.27
C ALA A 71 -15.09 19.16 27.24
N GLN A 72 -16.23 18.49 27.39
CA GLN A 72 -16.70 17.49 26.44
C GLN A 72 -17.30 18.12 25.17
N LEU A 73 -17.91 19.30 25.26
CA LEU A 73 -18.38 20.05 24.09
C LEU A 73 -17.20 20.47 23.19
N LEU A 74 -16.12 20.95 23.79
CA LEU A 74 -14.90 21.30 23.05
C LEU A 74 -14.24 20.08 22.37
N SER A 75 -14.49 18.86 22.86
CA SER A 75 -13.97 17.64 22.26
C SER A 75 -14.64 17.25 20.93
N PHE A 76 -15.77 17.87 20.56
CA PHE A 76 -16.35 17.70 19.21
C PHE A 76 -15.48 18.31 18.12
N PHE A 77 -14.76 19.40 18.43
CA PHE A 77 -13.81 20.03 17.51
C PHE A 77 -12.52 19.22 17.30
N LYS A 78 -12.32 18.14 18.06
CA LYS A 78 -11.20 17.21 17.86
C LYS A 78 -11.48 16.16 16.79
N LEU A 79 -12.68 16.11 16.22
CA LEU A 79 -12.94 15.18 15.12
C LEU A 79 -12.13 15.61 13.90
N PRO A 80 -11.43 14.68 13.23
CA PRO A 80 -10.65 15.00 12.06
C PRO A 80 -11.57 15.52 10.95
N GLU A 81 -11.09 16.53 10.22
CA GLU A 81 -11.68 16.95 8.94
C GLU A 81 -11.84 15.74 8.02
N SER A 82 -12.83 15.72 7.12
CA SER A 82 -13.11 14.59 6.23
C SER A 82 -11.87 14.08 5.48
N THR A 83 -11.04 15.00 4.99
CA THR A 83 -9.78 14.70 4.30
C THR A 83 -8.75 14.05 5.24
N SER A 84 -8.50 14.67 6.39
CA SER A 84 -7.60 14.16 7.42
C SER A 84 -8.07 12.80 7.97
N GLY A 85 -9.38 12.62 8.10
CA GLY A 85 -10.00 11.36 8.51
C GLY A 85 -9.79 10.25 7.49
N ALA A 86 -9.94 10.55 6.20
CA ALA A 86 -9.66 9.60 5.12
C ALA A 86 -8.17 9.19 5.09
N ILE A 87 -7.26 10.15 5.27
CA ILE A 87 -5.80 9.89 5.36
C ILE A 87 -5.51 8.99 6.56
N SER A 88 -6.01 9.36 7.74
CA SER A 88 -5.82 8.60 8.98
C SER A 88 -6.38 7.18 8.84
N ARG A 89 -7.57 7.02 8.27
CA ARG A 89 -8.17 5.70 8.03
C ARG A 89 -7.32 4.84 7.10
N ALA A 90 -6.87 5.41 5.98
CA ALA A 90 -6.02 4.70 5.03
C ALA A 90 -4.69 4.26 5.67
N ALA A 91 -4.09 5.11 6.49
CA ALA A 91 -2.88 4.80 7.24
C ALA A 91 -3.09 3.68 8.28
N GLU A 92 -4.20 3.70 9.01
CA GLU A 92 -4.53 2.64 9.98
C GLU A 92 -4.78 1.28 9.32
N ILE A 93 -5.44 1.27 8.16
CA ILE A 93 -5.65 0.05 7.38
C ILE A 93 -4.30 -0.50 6.90
N MET A 94 -3.45 0.35 6.33
CA MET A 94 -2.10 -0.01 5.87
C MET A 94 -1.28 -0.64 7.00
N GLU A 95 -1.19 0.04 8.15
CA GLU A 95 -0.43 -0.43 9.30
C GLU A 95 -0.99 -1.75 9.86
N THR A 96 -2.31 -1.84 10.02
CA THR A 96 -2.97 -3.07 10.50
C THR A 96 -2.70 -4.25 9.56
N SER A 97 -2.79 -4.03 8.24
CA SER A 97 -2.50 -5.06 7.24
C SER A 97 -1.05 -5.54 7.30
N ILE A 98 -0.09 -4.61 7.44
CA ILE A 98 1.33 -4.95 7.59
C ILE A 98 1.55 -5.75 8.88
N GLN A 99 0.92 -5.36 9.98
CA GLN A 99 1.04 -6.08 11.25
C GLN A 99 0.47 -7.50 11.17
N VAL A 100 -0.71 -7.68 10.56
CA VAL A 100 -1.31 -8.99 10.34
C VAL A 100 -0.38 -9.83 9.47
N MET A 101 0.06 -9.30 8.32
CA MET A 101 1.00 -10.00 7.44
C MET A 101 2.31 -10.39 8.14
N LYS A 102 2.89 -9.50 8.94
CA LYS A 102 4.11 -9.80 9.71
C LYS A 102 3.88 -10.90 10.74
N ARG A 103 2.72 -10.94 11.40
CA ARG A 103 2.39 -12.00 12.37
C ARG A 103 2.25 -13.36 11.68
N GLU A 104 1.52 -13.41 10.57
CA GLU A 104 1.39 -14.63 9.77
C GLU A 104 2.76 -15.06 9.21
N GLN A 105 3.56 -14.13 8.68
CA GLN A 105 4.88 -14.44 8.13
C GLN A 105 5.87 -14.88 9.20
N SER A 106 5.86 -14.28 10.39
CA SER A 106 6.73 -14.67 11.52
C SER A 106 6.52 -16.11 11.98
N GLN A 107 5.36 -16.72 11.71
CA GLN A 107 5.12 -18.14 11.96
C GLN A 107 5.86 -19.06 10.96
N PHE A 108 6.30 -18.53 9.81
CA PHE A 108 6.89 -19.31 8.71
C PHE A 108 8.28 -18.84 8.25
N SER A 109 8.68 -17.56 8.43
CA SER A 109 9.96 -16.99 7.97
C SER A 109 10.25 -15.61 8.60
N THR A 110 11.54 -15.25 8.75
CA THR A 110 12.01 -13.97 9.34
C THR A 110 12.18 -12.84 8.32
N ASP A 111 11.89 -13.08 7.04
CA ASP A 111 12.14 -12.11 5.99
C ASP A 111 11.20 -10.90 6.07
N ALA A 112 11.77 -9.71 5.84
CA ALA A 112 11.02 -8.48 5.68
C ALA A 112 10.05 -8.58 4.49
N LEU A 113 8.88 -7.94 4.62
CA LEU A 113 7.87 -7.89 3.54
C LEU A 113 8.49 -7.33 2.25
N SER A 114 8.26 -7.98 1.12
CA SER A 114 8.77 -7.48 -0.16
C SER A 114 8.11 -6.14 -0.54
N ALA A 115 8.85 -5.31 -1.27
CA ALA A 115 8.38 -4.01 -1.72
C ALA A 115 7.10 -4.10 -2.60
N ASP A 116 6.97 -5.16 -3.40
CA ASP A 116 5.79 -5.42 -4.23
C ASP A 116 4.53 -5.68 -3.40
N ILE A 117 4.68 -6.46 -2.31
CA ILE A 117 3.58 -6.70 -1.38
C ILE A 117 3.21 -5.41 -0.64
N LEU A 118 4.19 -4.66 -0.13
CA LEU A 118 3.94 -3.36 0.50
C LEU A 118 3.23 -2.38 -0.45
N GLY A 119 3.63 -2.33 -1.72
CA GLY A 119 2.96 -1.52 -2.74
C GLY A 119 1.52 -1.95 -2.99
N THR A 120 1.26 -3.27 -2.98
CA THR A 120 -0.10 -3.82 -3.11
C THR A 120 -0.97 -3.44 -1.91
N ILE A 121 -0.45 -3.56 -0.69
CA ILE A 121 -1.16 -3.14 0.54
C ILE A 121 -1.42 -1.63 0.49
N ALA A 122 -0.44 -0.81 0.09
CA ALA A 122 -0.60 0.64 -0.01
C ALA A 122 -1.71 1.02 -0.99
N ASN A 123 -1.80 0.31 -2.12
CA ASN A 123 -2.82 0.54 -3.13
C ASN A 123 -4.21 0.13 -2.61
N LEU A 124 -4.35 -1.08 -2.04
CA LEU A 124 -5.63 -1.60 -1.55
C LEU A 124 -6.14 -0.87 -0.30
N SER A 125 -5.25 -0.41 0.57
CA SER A 125 -5.60 0.41 1.75
C SER A 125 -6.00 1.85 1.39
N GLY A 126 -5.70 2.29 0.17
CA GLY A 126 -5.88 3.68 -0.26
C GLY A 126 -4.84 4.65 0.30
N CYS A 127 -3.76 4.15 0.91
CA CYS A 127 -2.69 4.98 1.47
C CYS A 127 -1.73 5.50 0.41
N LEU A 128 -1.63 4.80 -0.74
CA LEU A 128 -0.67 5.11 -1.81
C LEU A 128 -0.67 6.59 -2.28
N PRO A 129 -1.83 7.25 -2.51
CA PRO A 129 -1.83 8.65 -2.94
C PRO A 129 -1.25 9.62 -1.90
N PHE A 130 -1.27 9.25 -0.62
CA PHE A 130 -0.80 10.10 0.49
C PHE A 130 0.68 9.88 0.81
N MET A 131 1.27 8.78 0.33
CA MET A 131 2.71 8.52 0.45
C MET A 131 3.53 9.22 -0.64
N LEU A 132 2.89 9.56 -1.76
CA LEU A 132 3.55 10.19 -2.90
C LEU A 132 3.57 11.72 -2.76
N PRO A 133 4.62 12.39 -3.27
CA PRO A 133 4.62 13.84 -3.37
C PRO A 133 3.38 14.32 -4.14
N PRO A 134 2.66 15.34 -3.65
CA PRO A 134 1.51 15.86 -4.38
C PRO A 134 1.98 16.49 -5.69
N ARG A 135 1.10 16.43 -6.70
CA ARG A 135 1.33 17.17 -7.95
C ARG A 135 1.21 18.67 -7.66
N CYS A 136 2.32 19.38 -7.83
CA CYS A 136 2.33 20.83 -7.65
C CYS A 136 1.73 21.52 -8.88
N PRO A 137 0.72 22.38 -8.72
CA PRO A 137 0.14 23.11 -9.84
C PRO A 137 1.13 24.15 -10.37
N ASP A 138 1.31 24.21 -11.69
CA ASP A 138 2.08 25.27 -12.34
C ASP A 138 1.15 26.42 -12.74
N THR A 139 0.78 27.22 -11.75
CA THR A 139 -0.05 28.42 -11.93
C THR A 139 0.68 29.63 -11.38
N CYS A 140 0.33 30.82 -11.86
CA CYS A 140 0.92 32.08 -11.36
C CYS A 140 0.80 32.21 -9.83
N LEU A 141 -0.33 31.79 -9.24
CA LEU A 141 -0.54 31.81 -7.80
C LEU A 141 0.36 30.83 -7.06
N ALA A 142 0.50 29.60 -7.56
CA ALA A 142 1.36 28.58 -6.95
C ALA A 142 2.86 28.89 -7.07
N ASN A 143 3.25 29.61 -8.13
CA ASN A 143 4.61 30.11 -8.32
C ASN A 143 4.92 31.32 -7.42
N LYS A 144 3.90 32.09 -7.01
CA LYS A 144 4.07 33.24 -6.10
C LYS A 144 4.00 32.85 -4.62
N TYR A 145 3.07 31.97 -4.25
CA TYR A 145 2.78 31.63 -2.87
C TYR A 145 2.91 30.13 -2.60
N ARG A 146 3.53 29.79 -1.45
CA ARG A 146 3.60 28.42 -0.94
C ARG A 146 2.27 28.02 -0.29
N PRO A 147 1.75 26.79 -0.49
CA PRO A 147 0.59 26.30 0.27
C PRO A 147 0.93 26.19 1.76
N ILE A 148 -0.08 26.30 2.64
CA ILE A 148 0.08 26.22 4.10
C ILE A 148 0.72 24.89 4.52
N THR A 149 0.33 23.79 3.88
CA THR A 149 0.93 22.46 4.10
C THR A 149 2.41 22.42 3.75
N GLY A 150 2.84 23.33 2.88
CA GLY A 150 4.21 23.44 2.47
C GLY A 150 4.73 22.33 1.57
N ALA A 151 3.82 21.49 1.06
CA ALA A 151 4.14 20.33 0.25
C ALA A 151 4.70 20.68 -1.15
N CYS A 152 4.38 21.87 -1.65
CA CYS A 152 4.97 22.44 -2.85
C CYS A 152 5.85 23.63 -2.49
N ASN A 153 6.96 23.83 -3.22
CA ASN A 153 7.89 24.93 -2.98
C ASN A 153 7.79 25.96 -4.11
N ASN A 154 7.60 27.23 -3.77
CA ASN A 154 7.53 28.35 -4.71
C ASN A 154 8.92 28.90 -5.12
N ARG A 155 10.02 28.24 -4.73
CA ARG A 155 11.41 28.65 -5.05
C ARG A 155 11.99 28.09 -6.35
N TYR A 156 11.23 27.35 -7.16
CA TYR A 156 11.71 26.87 -8.46
C TYR A 156 11.25 27.78 -9.59
N CYS A 157 11.84 28.98 -9.70
CA CYS A 157 11.98 29.59 -11.02
C CYS A 157 13.25 29.03 -11.67
N VAL A 158 13.24 27.73 -12.00
CA VAL A 158 13.97 27.26 -13.17
C VAL A 158 12.88 27.03 -14.19
N LYS A 159 12.61 28.03 -15.02
CA LYS A 159 12.11 27.75 -16.37
C LYS A 159 13.13 26.80 -16.97
N THR A 160 12.89 25.50 -16.89
CA THR A 160 13.59 24.57 -17.77
C THR A 160 13.13 24.96 -19.16
N LEU A 161 14.00 25.67 -19.86
CA LEU A 161 13.96 25.86 -21.29
C LEU A 161 14.06 24.49 -21.96
N TYR A 162 12.98 23.71 -21.92
CA TYR A 162 12.76 22.58 -22.83
C TYR A 162 11.28 22.57 -23.18
N SER A 163 10.90 23.61 -23.92
CA SER A 163 9.92 23.46 -25.00
C SER A 163 10.63 22.67 -26.10
N SER A 164 10.17 21.46 -26.36
CA SER A 164 10.29 20.76 -27.65
C SER A 164 9.10 19.83 -27.75
#